data_AF-A0A1F3C3Z6-F1
#
_entry.id   AF-A0A1F3C3Z6-F1
#
_cell.length_a   1.000
_cell.length_b   1.000
_cell.length_c   1.000
_cell.angle_alpha   90.00
_cell.angle_beta   90.00
_cell.angle_gamma   90.00
#
_symmetry.space_group_name_H-M   'P 1'
#
loop_
_entity.id
_entity.type
_entity.pdbx_description
1 polymer ?
#
loop_
_entity_poly.entity_id
_entity_poly.type
_entity_poly.pdbx_seq_one_letter_code
_entity_poly.pdbx_strand_id
1 'polypeptide(L)' 'MVKDVSRATQRHAVLSMSGSKEMVEGGLAIGLVNRGQRAGVVVNLRAARSEGADLDAALLGIAEVIP' A
#
# COMPACT_ATOMS: atom_id res chain seq x y z
N MET A 1 -4.46 0.09 15.59
CA MET A 1 -5.10 0.54 14.32
C MET A 1 -4.42 -0.06 13.09
N VAL A 2 -3.23 0.40 12.65
CA VAL A 2 -2.59 -0.16 11.42
C VAL A 2 -2.41 -1.67 11.49
N LYS A 3 -1.92 -2.20 12.61
CA LYS A 3 -1.78 -3.66 12.83
C LYS A 3 -3.11 -4.42 12.72
N ASP A 4 -4.19 -3.85 13.25
CA ASP A 4 -5.51 -4.50 13.25
C ASP A 4 -6.09 -4.56 11.84
N VAL A 5 -5.96 -3.45 11.10
CA VAL A 5 -6.35 -3.36 9.68
C VAL A 5 -5.53 -4.34 8.85
N SER A 6 -4.19 -4.30 8.97
CA SER A 6 -3.27 -5.18 8.23
C SER A 6 -3.59 -6.66 8.46
N ARG A 7 -3.90 -7.05 9.71
CA ARG A 7 -4.26 -8.44 10.03
C ARG A 7 -5.60 -8.84 9.42
N ALA A 8 -6.58 -7.94 9.42
CA ALA A 8 -7.89 -8.19 8.83
C ALA A 8 -7.77 -8.32 7.30
N THR A 9 -7.06 -7.41 6.65
CA THR A 9 -6.88 -7.35 5.20
C THR A 9 -6.12 -8.56 4.68
N GLN A 10 -5.06 -8.99 5.37
CA GLN A 10 -4.34 -10.24 5.08
C GLN A 10 -5.23 -11.47 5.22
N ARG A 11 -6.01 -11.57 6.31
CA ARG A 11 -6.90 -12.71 6.57
C ARG A 11 -7.98 -12.87 5.50
N HIS A 12 -8.45 -11.75 4.94
CA HIS A 12 -9.55 -11.73 3.98
C HIS A 12 -9.11 -11.55 2.52
N ALA A 13 -7.80 -11.50 2.26
CA ALA A 13 -7.23 -11.22 0.94
C ALA A 13 -7.84 -9.94 0.31
N VAL A 14 -7.91 -8.87 1.11
CA VAL A 14 -8.43 -7.55 0.70
C VAL A 14 -7.28 -6.55 0.71
N LEU A 15 -7.12 -5.79 -0.36
CA LEU A 15 -6.07 -4.78 -0.45
C LEU A 15 -6.37 -3.57 0.44
N SER A 16 -5.42 -3.20 1.29
CA SER A 16 -5.51 -2.02 2.16
C SER A 16 -4.97 -0.77 1.48
N MET A 17 -5.66 0.35 1.72
CA MET A 17 -5.29 1.65 1.15
C MET A 17 -5.46 2.78 2.17
N SER A 18 -4.56 3.76 2.14
CA SER A 18 -4.59 4.95 2.99
C SER A 18 -4.17 6.20 2.23
N GLY A 19 -4.57 7.37 2.73
CA GLY A 19 -4.08 8.67 2.26
C GLY A 19 -2.76 9.13 2.92
N SER A 20 -2.22 8.33 3.86
CA SER A 20 -1.02 8.66 4.65
C SER A 20 0.12 7.72 4.32
N LYS A 21 1.30 8.29 4.00
CA LYS A 21 2.53 7.53 3.76
C LYS A 21 2.98 6.77 5.01
N GLU A 22 2.83 7.41 6.16
CA GLU A 22 3.23 6.88 7.46
C GLU A 22 2.45 5.60 7.80
N MET A 23 1.20 5.47 7.36
CA MET A 23 0.42 4.23 7.55
C MET A 23 0.88 3.10 6.63
N VAL A 24 1.38 3.42 5.43
CA VAL A 24 1.95 2.44 4.49
C VAL A 24 3.30 1.92 4.99
N GLU A 25 4.14 2.82 5.49
CA GLU A 25 5.36 2.48 6.24
C GLU A 25 5.04 1.67 7.50
N GLY A 26 3.89 1.93 8.12
CA GLY A 26 3.37 1.18 9.26
C GLY A 26 2.82 -0.23 8.94
N GLY A 27 2.66 -0.59 7.67
CA GLY A 27 2.29 -1.95 7.25
C GLY A 27 1.04 -2.08 6.36
N LEU A 28 0.37 -0.98 5.99
CA LEU A 28 -0.67 -1.02 4.96
C LEU A 28 -0.05 -1.12 3.55
N ALA A 29 -0.81 -1.64 2.58
CA ALA A 29 -0.30 -1.96 1.26
C ALA A 29 -0.15 -0.73 0.34
N ILE A 30 -1.17 0.12 0.23
CA ILE A 30 -1.19 1.22 -0.75
C ILE A 30 -1.38 2.58 -0.08
N GLY A 31 -0.60 3.57 -0.53
CA GLY A 31 -0.74 4.98 -0.17
C GLY A 31 -1.11 5.82 -1.38
N LEU A 32 -2.24 6.52 -1.33
CA LEU A 32 -2.56 7.60 -2.27
C LEU A 32 -2.22 8.94 -1.61
N VAL A 33 -1.04 9.46 -1.92
CA VAL A 33 -0.47 10.60 -1.20
C VAL A 33 -0.53 11.87 -2.05
N ASN A 34 -0.74 13.00 -1.40
CA ASN A 34 -0.67 14.30 -2.06
C ASN A 34 0.82 14.67 -2.30
N ARG A 35 1.20 14.92 -3.55
CA ARG A 35 2.53 15.46 -3.92
C ARG A 35 2.43 16.85 -4.56
N GLY A 36 1.47 17.65 -4.12
CA GLY A 36 1.19 18.99 -4.63
C GLY A 36 0.34 18.95 -5.89
N GLN A 37 0.96 19.19 -7.05
CA GLN A 37 0.23 19.29 -8.33
C GLN A 37 -0.21 17.92 -8.89
N ARG A 38 0.26 16.81 -8.31
CA ARG A 38 -0.09 15.44 -8.72
C ARG A 38 -0.27 14.56 -7.49
N ALA A 39 -1.11 13.52 -7.63
CA ALA A 39 -1.12 12.42 -6.67
C ALA A 39 0.15 11.57 -6.84
N GLY A 40 0.63 11.02 -5.74
CA GLY A 40 1.66 9.98 -5.72
C GLY A 40 1.06 8.67 -5.24
N VAL A 41 1.65 7.55 -5.69
CA VAL A 41 1.34 6.22 -5.19
C VAL A 41 2.55 5.72 -4.41
N VAL A 42 2.33 5.25 -3.18
CA VAL A 42 3.32 4.52 -2.38
C VAL A 42 2.84 3.08 -2.26
N VAL A 43 3.73 2.11 -2.51
CA VAL A 43 3.40 0.69 -2.45
C VAL A 43 4.32 0.01 -1.45
N ASN A 44 3.75 -0.56 -0.39
CA ASN A 44 4.44 -1.55 0.43
C ASN A 44 4.27 -2.92 -0.22
N LEU A 45 5.30 -3.36 -0.96
CA LEU A 45 5.22 -4.53 -1.82
C LEU A 45 5.02 -5.81 -0.99
N ARG A 46 5.66 -5.90 0.17
CA ARG A 46 5.47 -7.02 1.10
C ARG A 46 4.03 -7.08 1.61
N ALA A 47 3.48 -5.96 2.08
CA ALA A 47 2.11 -5.91 2.58
C ALA A 47 1.09 -6.25 1.48
N ALA A 48 1.25 -5.67 0.28
CA ALA A 48 0.38 -5.95 -0.86
C ALA A 48 0.34 -7.45 -1.22
N ARG A 49 1.50 -8.10 -1.28
CA ARG A 49 1.58 -9.56 -1.53
C ARG A 49 0.96 -10.37 -0.40
N SER A 50 1.21 -10.00 0.86
CA SER A 50 0.59 -10.66 2.03
C SER A 50 -0.93 -10.51 2.08
N GLU A 51 -1.47 -9.48 1.43
CA GLU A 51 -2.91 -9.25 1.24
C GLU A 51 -3.47 -9.91 -0.03
N GLY A 52 -2.63 -10.65 -0.78
CA GLY A 52 -3.03 -11.40 -1.96
C GLY A 52 -3.01 -10.61 -3.27
N ALA A 53 -2.46 -9.40 -3.28
CA ALA A 53 -2.33 -8.61 -4.51
C ALA A 53 -1.06 -8.95 -5.28
N ASP A 54 -1.23 -9.12 -6.60
CA ASP A 54 -0.16 -9.10 -7.59
C ASP A 54 -0.32 -7.83 -8.43
N LEU A 55 0.66 -6.92 -8.32
CA LEU A 55 0.58 -5.59 -8.90
C LEU A 55 1.35 -5.56 -10.21
N ASP A 56 0.73 -4.98 -11.24
CA ASP A 56 1.35 -4.85 -12.56
C ASP A 56 2.66 -4.04 -12.52
N ALA A 57 3.64 -4.45 -13.32
CA ALA A 57 4.95 -3.82 -13.36
C ALA A 57 4.90 -2.35 -13.77
N ALA A 58 3.93 -1.94 -14.61
CA ALA A 58 3.76 -0.53 -14.99
C ALA A 58 3.30 0.33 -13.81
N LEU A 59 2.46 -0.20 -12.92
CA LEU A 59 2.08 0.49 -11.68
C LEU A 59 3.28 0.64 -10.74
N LEU A 60 4.06 -0.44 -10.56
CA LEU A 60 5.27 -0.39 -9.73
C LEU A 60 6.32 0.57 -10.30
N GLY A 61 6.38 0.73 -11.63
CA GLY A 61 7.28 1.67 -12.29
C GLY A 61 6.98 3.15 -12.03
N ILE A 62 5.75 3.49 -11.61
CA ILE A 62 5.35 4.88 -11.28
C ILE A 62 5.21 5.12 -9.77
N ALA A 63 5.23 4.06 -8.96
CA ALA A 63 5.06 4.13 -7.53
C ALA A 63 6.40 4.33 -6.79
N GLU A 64 6.33 4.95 -5.61
CA GLU A 64 7.39 4.81 -4.62
C GLU A 64 7.23 3.45 -3.91
N VAL A 65 8.21 2.56 -4.06
CA VAL A 65 8.12 1.19 -3.54
C VAL A 65 8.87 1.06 -2.22
N ILE A 66 8.17 0.58 -1.19
CA ILE A 66 8.74 0.07 0.06
C ILE A 66 8.87 -1.45 -0.09
N PRO A 67 10.09 -2.01 -0.03
CA PRO A 67 10.35 -3.42 -0.27
C PRO A 67 9.80 -4.35 0.83
#